data_AF-Q1EI05-F1
#
_entry.id   AF-Q1EI05-F1
#
_cell.length_a   1.000
_cell.length_b   1.000
_cell.length_c   1.000
_cell.angle_alpha   90.00
_cell.angle_beta   90.00
_cell.angle_gamma   90.00
#
_symmetry.space_group_name_H-M   'P 1'
#
loop_
_entity.id
_entity.type
_entity.pdbx_description
1 polymer ?
#
loop_
_entity_poly.entity_id
_entity_poly.type
_entity_poly.pdbx_seq_one_letter_code
_entity_poly.pdbx_strand_id
1 'polypeptide(L)'
;MKAEDCKAINAKTGADRLAGAKVLELKPGKYIFRVNNKNVPYTLGFWLRGKGLGRVTLPSVSGGGLTAGTTKDYAIELKEGEYLYSCPLNPTPDYRLVVSG
;
A
#
# COMPACT_ATOMS: atom_id res chain seq x y z
N MET A 1 -18.83 -6.75 -7.11
CA MET A 1 -17.80 -7.55 -6.39
C MET A 1 -17.94 -7.33 -4.91
N LYS A 2 -18.02 -8.41 -4.13
CA LYS A 2 -17.98 -8.39 -2.66
C LYS A 2 -16.52 -8.55 -2.20
N ALA A 3 -16.22 -8.22 -0.94
CA ALA A 3 -14.87 -8.39 -0.38
C ALA A 3 -14.34 -9.85 -0.48
N GLU A 4 -15.22 -10.84 -0.59
CA GLU A 4 -14.88 -12.25 -0.81
C GLU A 4 -14.32 -12.52 -2.22
N ASP A 5 -14.82 -11.82 -3.24
CA ASP A 5 -14.28 -11.94 -4.60
C ASP A 5 -12.83 -11.46 -4.65
N CYS A 6 -12.50 -10.43 -3.88
CA CYS A 6 -11.12 -9.95 -3.73
C CYS A 6 -10.22 -11.02 -3.11
N LYS A 7 -10.69 -11.74 -2.08
CA LYS A 7 -9.93 -12.82 -1.44
C LYS A 7 -9.65 -13.95 -2.43
N ALA A 8 -10.66 -14.39 -3.19
CA ALA A 8 -10.51 -15.46 -4.17
C ALA A 8 -9.55 -15.06 -5.31
N ILE A 9 -9.65 -13.83 -5.83
CA ILE A 9 -8.75 -13.32 -6.85
C ILE A 9 -7.33 -13.20 -6.32
N ASN A 10 -7.15 -12.68 -5.10
CA ASN A 10 -5.82 -12.50 -4.51
C ASN A 10 -5.18 -13.84 -4.14
N ALA A 11 -5.95 -14.86 -3.75
CA ALA A 11 -5.44 -16.21 -3.56
C ALA A 11 -4.89 -16.81 -4.87
N LYS A 12 -5.50 -16.49 -6.01
CA LYS A 12 -5.08 -16.98 -7.34
C LYS A 12 -3.95 -16.18 -7.97
N THR A 13 -3.94 -14.86 -7.76
CA THR A 13 -3.10 -13.92 -8.53
C THR A 13 -2.12 -13.12 -7.67
N GLY A 14 -2.23 -13.20 -6.34
CA GLY A 14 -1.47 -12.37 -5.42
C GLY A 14 0.02 -12.63 -5.47
N ALA A 15 0.44 -13.90 -5.56
CA ALA A 15 1.84 -14.28 -5.66
C ALA A 15 2.48 -13.73 -6.94
N ASP A 16 1.85 -13.96 -8.10
CA ASP A 16 2.35 -13.47 -9.39
C ASP A 16 2.41 -11.94 -9.44
N ARG A 17 1.39 -11.28 -8.90
CA ARG A 17 1.37 -9.81 -8.77
C ARG A 17 2.52 -9.28 -7.92
N LEU A 18 2.87 -9.97 -6.83
CA LEU A 18 4.00 -9.58 -5.99
C LEU A 18 5.35 -9.87 -6.66
N ALA A 19 5.46 -11.01 -7.35
CA ALA A 19 6.66 -11.38 -8.09
C ALA A 19 6.98 -10.40 -9.23
N GLY A 20 5.94 -9.94 -9.95
CA GLY A 20 6.08 -8.95 -11.02
C GLY A 20 6.12 -7.49 -10.55
N ALA A 21 5.88 -7.21 -9.26
CA ALA A 21 5.86 -5.84 -8.76
C ALA A 21 7.27 -5.32 -8.52
N LYS A 22 7.56 -4.13 -9.07
CA LYS A 22 8.78 -3.39 -8.75
C LYS A 22 8.74 -2.94 -7.28
N VAL A 23 9.81 -3.25 -6.54
CA VAL A 23 10.03 -2.70 -5.20
C VAL A 23 10.35 -1.21 -5.31
N LEU A 24 9.68 -0.40 -4.50
CA LEU A 24 10.00 1.02 -4.42
C LEU A 24 11.25 1.19 -3.54
N GLU A 25 12.31 1.75 -4.11
CA GLU A 25 13.56 2.05 -3.39
C GLU A 25 13.71 3.55 -3.28
N LEU A 26 13.74 4.07 -2.05
CA LEU A 26 13.76 5.50 -1.75
C LEU A 26 14.85 5.82 -0.74
N LYS A 27 15.26 7.10 -0.69
CA LYS A 27 16.11 7.61 0.39
C LYS A 27 15.24 8.04 1.59
N PRO A 28 15.79 8.14 2.80
CA PRO A 28 15.10 8.78 3.91
C PRO A 28 14.69 10.22 3.56
N GLY A 29 13.52 10.67 4.02
CA GLY A 29 13.06 12.03 3.76
C GLY A 29 11.54 12.18 3.68
N LYS A 30 11.08 13.38 3.30
CA LYS A 30 9.66 13.73 3.20
C LYS A 30 9.10 13.37 1.83
N TYR A 31 7.99 12.64 1.83
CA TYR A 31 7.31 12.17 0.62
C TYR A 31 5.82 12.43 0.68
N ILE A 32 5.21 12.54 -0.49
CA ILE A 32 3.77 12.49 -0.70
C ILE A 32 3.47 11.28 -1.58
N PHE A 33 2.73 10.32 -1.05
CA PHE A 33 2.17 9.23 -1.82
C PHE A 33 0.84 9.67 -2.42
N ARG A 34 0.80 9.88 -3.73
CA ARG A 34 -0.42 10.16 -4.48
C ARG A 34 -1.04 8.85 -4.94
N VAL A 35 -2.20 8.50 -4.38
CA VAL A 35 -2.90 7.23 -4.68
C VAL A 35 -4.20 7.53 -5.40
N ASN A 36 -4.40 6.88 -6.55
CA ASN A 36 -5.61 7.00 -7.36
C ASN A 36 -6.30 5.64 -7.48
N ASN A 37 -7.59 5.60 -7.15
CA ASN A 37 -8.44 4.47 -7.52
C ASN A 37 -8.93 4.68 -8.95
N LYS A 38 -8.23 4.10 -9.93
CA LYS A 38 -8.54 4.30 -11.36
C LYS A 38 -9.93 3.83 -11.75
N ASN A 39 -10.29 2.62 -11.35
CA ASN A 39 -11.46 1.92 -11.89
C ASN A 39 -12.02 0.81 -10.98
N VAL A 40 -11.65 0.77 -9.69
CA VAL A 40 -12.21 -0.22 -8.77
C VAL A 40 -13.55 0.32 -8.25
N PRO A 41 -14.68 -0.39 -8.46
CA PRO A 41 -16.02 0.15 -8.28
C PRO A 41 -16.46 0.28 -6.81
N TYR A 42 -15.55 0.08 -5.86
CA TYR A 42 -15.79 0.18 -4.42
C TYR A 42 -14.71 1.02 -3.75
N THR A 43 -15.04 1.54 -2.56
CA THR A 43 -14.15 2.39 -1.79
C THR A 43 -12.89 1.62 -1.35
N LEU A 44 -11.73 2.20 -1.68
CA LEU A 44 -10.43 1.71 -1.25
C LEU A 44 -9.87 2.55 -0.11
N GLY A 45 -8.82 2.02 0.51
CA GLY A 45 -7.92 2.76 1.37
C GLY A 45 -6.49 2.53 0.97
N PHE A 46 -5.61 3.26 1.63
CA PHE A 46 -4.16 3.12 1.53
C PHE A 46 -3.60 3.07 2.94
N TRP A 47 -2.64 2.18 3.18
CA TRP A 47 -1.89 2.12 4.41
C TRP A 47 -0.45 1.73 4.12
N LEU A 48 0.47 2.66 4.35
CA LEU A 48 1.91 2.43 4.37
C LEU A 48 2.36 2.25 5.82
N ARG A 49 3.12 1.19 6.09
CA ARG A 49 3.54 0.77 7.44
C ARG A 49 4.88 0.05 7.40
N GLY A 50 5.61 0.06 8.52
CA GLY A 50 6.80 -0.79 8.64
C GLY A 50 6.48 -2.29 8.51
N LYS A 51 7.45 -3.07 8.05
CA LYS A 51 7.38 -4.53 7.98
C LYS A 51 7.79 -5.16 9.32
N GLY A 52 7.08 -6.22 9.74
CA GLY A 52 7.39 -6.95 10.98
C GLY A 52 7.39 -6.04 12.22
N LEU A 53 8.48 -6.09 13.01
CA LEU A 53 8.69 -5.21 14.17
C LEU A 53 8.77 -3.72 13.79
N GLY A 54 9.09 -3.42 12.54
CA GLY A 54 9.05 -2.06 12.00
C GLY A 54 7.68 -1.39 12.12
N ARG A 55 6.58 -2.15 12.29
CA ARG A 55 5.25 -1.58 12.58
C ARG A 55 5.22 -0.73 13.86
N VAL A 56 6.13 -0.99 14.80
CA VAL A 56 6.20 -0.29 16.09
C VAL A 56 7.14 0.91 16.02
N THR A 57 8.20 0.82 15.23
CA THR A 57 9.32 1.77 15.26
C THR A 57 9.37 2.71 14.05
N LEU A 58 8.77 2.32 12.92
CA LEU A 58 8.77 3.09 11.68
C LEU A 58 7.48 3.91 11.53
N PRO A 59 7.55 5.07 10.88
CA PRO A 59 6.39 5.91 10.61
C PRO A 59 5.35 5.16 9.77
N SER A 60 4.09 5.53 9.92
CA SER A 60 2.99 4.98 9.13
C SER A 60 2.01 6.06 8.72
N VAL A 61 1.34 5.87 7.60
CA VAL A 61 0.27 6.75 7.13
C VAL A 61 -0.85 5.92 6.52
N SER A 62 -2.09 6.26 6.85
CA SER A 62 -3.27 5.54 6.37
C SER A 62 -4.45 6.45 6.09
N GLY A 63 -5.33 6.04 5.19
CA GLY A 63 -6.66 6.63 5.08
C GLY A 63 -7.55 5.92 4.05
N GLY A 64 -8.86 6.12 4.19
CA GLY A 64 -9.88 5.55 3.32
C GLY A 64 -10.52 6.57 2.37
N GLY A 65 -11.66 6.19 1.80
CA GLY A 65 -12.46 7.07 0.96
C GLY A 65 -11.88 7.29 -0.44
N LEU A 66 -11.10 6.34 -0.96
CA LEU A 66 -10.69 6.31 -2.36
C LEU A 66 -11.80 5.64 -3.19
N THR A 67 -12.87 6.38 -3.47
CA THR A 67 -13.90 5.98 -4.44
C THR A 67 -13.36 5.93 -5.86
N ALA A 68 -14.06 5.28 -6.79
CA ALA A 68 -13.62 5.19 -8.19
C ALA A 68 -13.38 6.59 -8.79
N GLY A 69 -12.26 6.75 -9.50
CA GLY A 69 -11.80 8.01 -10.06
C GLY A 69 -11.12 8.97 -9.07
N THR A 70 -11.18 8.70 -7.77
CA THR A 70 -10.64 9.61 -6.75
C THR A 70 -9.14 9.45 -6.57
N THR A 71 -8.46 10.58 -6.37
CA THR A 71 -7.05 10.69 -5.99
C THR A 71 -6.93 11.30 -4.60
N LYS A 72 -6.05 10.76 -3.75
CA LYS A 72 -5.68 11.34 -2.46
C LYS A 72 -4.17 11.32 -2.26
N ASP A 73 -3.70 12.30 -1.51
CA ASP A 73 -2.28 12.48 -1.18
C ASP A 73 -2.04 12.12 0.30
N TYR A 74 -0.99 11.35 0.57
CA TYR A 74 -0.62 10.87 1.89
C TYR A 74 0.83 11.28 2.18
N ALA A 75 0.99 12.31 3.02
CA ALA A 75 2.31 12.79 3.42
C ALA A 75 2.92 11.91 4.51
N ILE A 76 4.22 11.64 4.41
CA ILE A 76 4.99 10.89 5.40
C ILE A 76 6.46 11.30 5.34
N GLU A 77 7.13 11.29 6.49
CA GLU A 77 8.59 11.38 6.57
C GLU A 77 9.16 9.98 6.79
N LEU A 78 9.79 9.43 5.76
CA LEU A 78 10.35 8.09 5.75
C LEU A 78 11.69 8.03 6.50
N LYS A 79 11.81 7.01 7.35
CA LYS A 79 13.07 6.58 7.97
C LYS A 79 13.59 5.34 7.26
N GLU A 80 14.90 5.09 7.34
CA GLU A 80 15.51 3.86 6.85
C GLU A 80 14.79 2.62 7.38
N GLY A 81 14.55 1.64 6.51
CA GLY A 81 13.86 0.40 6.86
C GLY A 81 12.96 -0.15 5.76
N GLU A 82 12.37 -1.30 6.04
CA GLU A 82 11.43 -1.98 5.14
C GLU A 82 9.97 -1.63 5.50
N TYR A 83 9.20 -1.28 4.47
CA TYR A 83 7.79 -0.93 4.56
C TYR A 83 6.94 -1.81 3.65
N LEU A 84 5.66 -1.91 4.02
CA LEU A 84 4.60 -2.52 3.23
C LEU A 84 3.52 -1.48 2.96
N TYR A 85 2.93 -1.52 1.77
CA TYR A 85 1.72 -0.77 1.47
C TYR A 85 0.63 -1.64 0.85
N SER A 86 -0.60 -1.40 1.28
CA SER A 86 -1.79 -2.10 0.81
C SER A 86 -3.07 -1.35 1.18
N CYS A 87 -4.21 -1.84 0.69
CA CYS A 87 -5.52 -1.38 1.13
C CYS A 87 -5.95 -2.13 2.40
N PRO A 88 -6.30 -1.45 3.51
CA PRO A 88 -6.75 -2.14 4.73
C PRO A 88 -8.19 -2.67 4.62
N LEU A 89 -9.00 -2.08 3.74
CA LEU A 89 -10.43 -2.41 3.58
C LEU A 89 -10.67 -3.57 2.61
N ASN A 90 -9.74 -3.79 1.68
CA ASN A 90 -9.79 -4.88 0.71
C ASN A 90 -8.42 -5.53 0.70
N PRO A 91 -8.30 -6.85 0.95
CA PRO A 91 -7.03 -7.50 1.26
C PRO A 91 -6.15 -7.67 0.02
N THR A 92 -5.74 -6.57 -0.61
CA THR A 92 -4.74 -6.51 -1.66
C THR A 92 -3.41 -7.01 -1.12
N PRO A 93 -2.53 -7.59 -1.96
CA PRO A 93 -1.20 -8.01 -1.53
C PRO A 93 -0.42 -6.86 -0.86
N ASP A 94 0.47 -7.22 0.05
CA ASP A 94 1.39 -6.29 0.71
C ASP A 94 2.59 -6.01 -0.21
N TYR A 95 2.56 -4.85 -0.87
CA TYR A 95 3.64 -4.42 -1.76
C TYR A 95 4.81 -3.82 -0.98
N ARG A 96 6.03 -3.98 -1.50
CA ARG A 96 7.26 -3.61 -0.78
C ARG A 96 7.78 -2.23 -1.15
N LEU A 97 8.25 -1.54 -0.13
CA LEU A 97 9.04 -0.32 -0.23
C LEU A 97 10.24 -0.45 0.71
N VAL A 98 11.43 -0.14 0.22
CA VAL A 98 12.68 -0.15 0.98
C VAL A 98 13.22 1.28 1.01
N VAL A 99 13.58 1.74 2.21
CA VAL A 99 14.23 3.03 2.42
C VAL A 99 15.66 2.78 2.86
N SER A 100 16.63 3.28 2.10
CA SER A 100 18.07 3.11 2.37
C SER A 100 18.86 4.36 1.96
N GLY A 101 19.95 4.64 2.69
CA GLY A 101 20.85 5.78 2.46
C GLY A 101 22.05 5.48 1.59
#